data_AF-A0A7J7HYT2-F1
#
_entry.id   AF-A0A7J7HYT2-F1
#
_cell.length_a   1.000
_cell.length_b   1.000
_cell.length_c   1.000
_cell.angle_alpha   90.00
_cell.angle_beta   90.00
_cell.angle_gamma   90.00
#
_symmetry.space_group_name_H-M   'P 1'
#
loop_
_entity.id
_entity.type
_entity.pdbx_description
1 polymer ?
#
loop_
_entity_poly.entity_id
_entity_poly.type
_entity_poly.pdbx_seq_one_letter_code
_entity_poly.pdbx_strand_id
1 'polypeptide(L)'
;MKREKLDLFVYLSRQRSIQILICVGFLYVFMVTLEVPFVFRTGFSAVSQEGLNGFFNDALSRPLELQSEEELVEKEAPIRPLEVPLRDLNHQPSQSRRPERRVREYKTLSSLNFENSVKNSSSKDGFSGILKSAKEAFELGKKLWDDLESGKARNDVKKTTENRTESCPNSISLSGSEFTDRGGIIVLPCGLTLGSHITVVGKPRQAHAEHDPKISLLNDGQYVMVSQFMMELQGLKTVDGEDPPRILHFNPRLKGDWSGKPVIEQNTCYRMQWGSGLRCDGWKSKADEETVDGQVKCEKWIRDDDDHSEESKATWWLNRLIGRTKKVTFDWPFPFAEDKLFVLTLSAGLEGYHVNVDGRHVTSFPYRTGFALEDATGLSLNGDLDVLSVFAASLPNSHPSFAPQRLLEMSSRWQAPPIPDGPVELFIGVLSAGNHFAERMAVRKSWMQHRLIKSSNVVVRFFVALHARIEVNVELKKEADFFGDIVIVPYMDNYDLVVLKTVAISEYGVRTVAAKYIMKCDDDTFVRLDAVIKEAKKVPDNKSFYIGNVNYYHKPLRYGKWAVTYEVSLNTLVLFP
;
A
#
# COMPACT_ATOMS: atom_id res chain seq x y z
N MET A 1 -16.80 81.42 11.66
CA MET A 1 -16.33 81.22 10.27
C MET A 1 -15.05 80.34 10.18
N LYS A 2 -14.92 79.27 10.98
CA LYS A 2 -13.74 78.37 10.99
C LYS A 2 -14.06 76.87 10.89
N ARG A 3 -15.34 76.48 10.81
CA ARG A 3 -15.77 75.06 10.77
C ARG A 3 -15.93 74.54 9.33
N GLU A 4 -16.43 75.37 8.41
CA GLU A 4 -16.63 74.98 7.00
C GLU A 4 -15.33 74.76 6.20
N LYS A 5 -14.22 75.41 6.59
CA LYS A 5 -12.92 75.21 5.91
C LYS A 5 -12.26 73.87 6.23
N LEU A 6 -12.60 73.25 7.36
CA LEU A 6 -12.02 71.96 7.77
C LEU A 6 -12.69 70.79 7.03
N ASP A 7 -14.02 70.84 6.86
CA ASP A 7 -14.79 69.80 6.15
C ASP A 7 -14.46 69.76 4.65
N LEU A 8 -14.17 70.91 4.04
CA LEU A 8 -13.71 70.98 2.65
C LEU A 8 -12.33 70.31 2.46
N PHE A 9 -11.43 70.46 3.44
CA PHE A 9 -10.08 69.86 3.39
C PHE A 9 -10.11 68.34 3.58
N VAL A 10 -10.99 67.84 4.44
CA VAL A 10 -11.20 66.40 4.66
C VAL A 10 -11.84 65.76 3.43
N TYR A 11 -12.77 66.44 2.76
CA TYR A 11 -13.38 65.97 1.51
C TYR A 11 -12.36 65.88 0.36
N LEU A 12 -11.52 66.91 0.18
CA LEU A 12 -10.46 66.94 -0.85
C LEU A 12 -9.35 65.89 -0.62
N SER A 13 -8.99 65.65 0.65
CA SER A 13 -8.02 64.60 1.03
C SER A 13 -8.54 63.20 0.70
N ARG A 14 -9.81 62.93 1.02
CA ARG A 14 -10.46 61.62 0.76
C ARG A 14 -10.60 61.37 -0.74
N GLN A 15 -10.90 62.39 -1.53
CA GLN A 15 -11.02 62.28 -2.98
C GLN A 15 -9.69 61.96 -3.67
N ARG A 16 -8.57 62.54 -3.19
CA ARG A 16 -7.22 62.19 -3.67
C ARG A 16 -6.81 60.76 -3.27
N SER A 17 -7.17 60.31 -2.07
CA SER A 17 -6.87 58.93 -1.64
C SER A 17 -7.61 57.87 -2.48
N ILE A 18 -8.84 58.16 -2.89
CA ILE A 18 -9.65 57.28 -3.74
C ILE A 18 -9.10 57.25 -5.16
N GLN A 19 -8.66 58.40 -5.71
CA GLN A 19 -8.00 58.44 -7.01
C GLN A 19 -6.68 57.66 -7.04
N ILE A 20 -5.91 57.68 -5.95
CA ILE A 20 -4.68 56.89 -5.83
C ILE A 20 -5.01 55.39 -5.80
N LEU A 21 -6.02 54.97 -5.02
CA LEU A 21 -6.46 53.57 -4.98
C LEU A 21 -6.98 53.07 -6.33
N ILE A 22 -7.70 53.92 -7.07
CA ILE A 22 -8.16 53.61 -8.43
C ILE A 22 -6.96 53.46 -9.37
N CYS A 23 -5.97 54.37 -9.32
CA CYS A 23 -4.75 54.24 -10.10
C CYS A 23 -3.97 52.95 -9.76
N VAL A 24 -3.83 52.60 -8.49
CA VAL A 24 -3.18 51.35 -8.06
C VAL A 24 -3.95 50.12 -8.54
N GLY A 25 -5.29 50.16 -8.50
CA GLY A 25 -6.15 49.10 -9.05
C GLY A 25 -5.98 48.94 -10.56
N PHE A 26 -5.91 50.05 -11.31
CA PHE A 26 -5.63 50.01 -12.75
C PHE A 26 -4.21 49.48 -13.05
N LEU A 27 -3.22 49.85 -12.24
CA LEU A 27 -1.84 49.36 -12.38
C LEU A 27 -1.75 47.86 -12.10
N TYR A 28 -2.50 47.36 -11.11
CA TYR A 28 -2.61 45.93 -10.81
C TYR A 28 -3.29 45.16 -11.95
N VAL A 29 -4.43 45.66 -12.46
CA VAL A 29 -5.11 45.04 -13.61
C VAL A 29 -4.20 45.05 -14.84
N PHE A 30 -3.49 46.16 -15.10
CA PHE A 30 -2.53 46.27 -16.20
C PHE A 30 -1.39 45.24 -16.08
N MET A 31 -0.78 45.10 -14.90
CA MET A 31 0.25 44.08 -14.63
C MET A 31 -0.28 42.66 -14.83
N VAL A 32 -1.47 42.35 -14.32
CA VAL A 32 -2.10 41.03 -14.52
C VAL A 32 -2.40 40.78 -16.00
N THR A 33 -2.91 41.78 -16.74
CA THR A 33 -3.16 41.64 -18.19
C THR A 33 -1.89 41.55 -19.03
N LEU A 34 -0.73 41.97 -18.51
CA LEU A 34 0.57 41.79 -19.16
C LEU A 34 1.24 40.45 -18.81
N GLU A 35 0.93 39.86 -17.64
CA GLU A 35 1.43 38.53 -17.25
C GLU A 35 0.58 37.38 -17.83
N VAL A 36 -0.72 37.60 -18.04
CA VAL A 36 -1.64 36.59 -18.61
C VAL A 36 -1.21 36.11 -20.02
N PRO A 37 -0.75 36.95 -20.97
CA PRO A 37 -0.28 36.46 -22.26
C PRO A 37 1.03 35.66 -22.19
N PHE A 38 1.77 35.71 -21.08
CA PHE A 38 3.03 34.98 -20.89
C PHE A 38 2.80 33.61 -20.25
N VAL A 39 1.80 33.47 -19.37
CA VAL A 39 1.44 32.21 -18.72
C VAL A 39 0.61 31.29 -19.64
N PHE A 40 -0.21 31.85 -20.54
CA PHE A 40 -1.02 31.04 -21.46
C PHE A 40 -0.30 30.63 -22.76
N ARG A 41 0.90 31.15 -23.05
CA ARG A 41 1.66 30.77 -24.25
C ARG A 41 2.60 29.58 -24.06
N THR A 42 2.92 29.21 -22.81
CA THR A 42 3.77 28.05 -22.48
C THR A 42 2.98 26.79 -22.09
N GLY A 43 1.67 26.89 -21.84
CA GLY A 43 0.86 25.79 -21.30
C GLY A 43 -0.05 25.04 -22.28
N PHE A 44 -0.29 25.51 -23.51
CA PHE A 44 -1.36 24.96 -24.37
C PHE A 44 -0.93 24.43 -25.76
N SER A 45 0.35 24.46 -26.14
CA SER A 45 0.79 23.93 -27.44
C SER A 45 1.23 22.46 -27.43
N ALA A 46 1.08 21.73 -26.32
CA ALA A 46 1.60 20.37 -26.21
C ALA A 46 0.61 19.25 -26.59
N VAL A 47 -0.70 19.51 -26.72
CA VAL A 47 -1.66 18.46 -27.12
C VAL A 47 -2.84 19.06 -27.88
N SER A 48 -2.73 19.18 -29.21
CA SER A 48 -3.78 18.85 -30.20
C SER A 48 -3.51 19.53 -31.56
N GLN A 49 -2.79 18.85 -32.45
CA GLN A 49 -3.16 18.65 -33.87
C GLN A 49 -1.98 18.03 -34.63
N GLU A 50 -2.18 16.76 -35.00
CA GLU A 50 -1.90 16.15 -36.32
C GLU A 50 -0.55 16.49 -36.98
N GLY A 51 0.33 15.51 -37.25
CA GLY A 51 -0.05 14.42 -38.12
C GLY A 51 -0.24 14.89 -39.57
N LEU A 52 0.69 15.66 -40.14
CA LEU A 52 1.00 15.65 -41.57
C LEU A 52 2.33 16.40 -41.83
N ASN A 53 3.15 15.85 -42.74
CA ASN A 53 4.35 16.40 -43.36
C ASN A 53 5.71 16.16 -42.68
N GLY A 54 6.38 15.12 -43.16
CA GLY A 54 7.83 14.99 -43.10
C GLY A 54 8.56 15.81 -44.16
N PHE A 55 9.88 15.88 -43.98
CA PHE A 55 10.92 16.41 -44.87
C PHE A 55 11.00 17.94 -45.03
N PHE A 56 11.87 18.59 -44.26
CA PHE A 56 13.00 19.40 -44.76
C PHE A 56 14.01 19.69 -43.62
N ASN A 57 15.22 19.15 -43.78
CA ASN A 57 16.55 19.72 -43.54
C ASN A 57 16.79 20.75 -42.40
N ASP A 58 17.66 20.31 -41.49
CA ASP A 58 19.00 20.85 -41.21
C ASP A 58 19.21 22.02 -40.21
N ALA A 59 20.17 21.73 -39.32
CA ALA A 59 21.07 22.56 -38.51
C ALA A 59 20.75 24.04 -38.19
N LEU A 60 20.68 24.36 -36.88
CA LEU A 60 21.77 25.08 -36.19
C LEU A 60 21.46 25.32 -34.70
N SER A 61 22.40 24.90 -33.88
CA SER A 61 22.49 25.08 -32.44
C SER A 61 22.60 26.56 -32.03
N ARG A 62 21.91 26.96 -30.95
CA ARG A 62 22.55 27.67 -29.83
C ARG A 62 21.70 27.67 -28.55
N PRO A 63 22.34 27.62 -27.37
CA PRO A 63 21.70 27.41 -26.07
C PRO A 63 21.31 28.74 -25.41
N LEU A 64 20.26 28.73 -24.60
CA LEU A 64 19.91 29.83 -23.71
C LEU A 64 20.15 29.37 -22.27
N GLU A 65 21.26 29.85 -21.72
CA GLU A 65 21.54 29.90 -20.28
C GLU A 65 20.45 30.73 -19.58
N LEU A 66 19.94 30.23 -18.45
CA LEU A 66 19.42 31.09 -17.40
C LEU A 66 19.96 30.60 -16.05
N GLN A 67 20.68 31.50 -15.40
CA GLN A 67 21.41 31.32 -14.16
C GLN A 67 20.47 31.12 -12.97
N SER A 68 20.67 30.04 -12.23
CA SER A 68 20.53 30.01 -10.77
C SER A 68 21.74 29.26 -10.22
N GLU A 69 22.83 30.00 -10.03
CA GLU A 69 23.97 29.54 -9.23
C GLU A 69 23.55 29.53 -7.76
N GLU A 70 23.12 28.37 -7.27
CA GLU A 70 23.37 27.96 -5.88
C GLU A 70 24.20 26.68 -5.96
N GLU A 71 25.38 26.71 -5.34
CA GLU A 71 26.47 25.72 -5.37
C GLU A 71 26.02 24.27 -5.58
N LEU A 72 26.13 23.81 -6.84
CA LEU A 72 26.27 22.40 -7.16
C LEU A 72 27.64 21.95 -6.64
N VAL A 73 27.69 21.50 -5.37
CA VAL A 73 28.77 20.62 -4.96
C VAL A 73 28.60 19.35 -5.78
N GLU A 74 29.41 19.21 -6.83
CA GLU A 74 29.59 18.01 -7.63
C GLU A 74 30.17 16.93 -6.70
N LYS A 75 29.30 16.28 -5.91
CA LYS A 75 29.70 15.17 -5.05
C LYS A 75 29.69 13.91 -5.89
N GLU A 76 30.89 13.40 -6.13
CA GLU A 76 31.14 12.07 -6.68
C GLU A 76 30.27 11.02 -6.01
N ALA A 77 29.86 10.02 -6.79
CA ALA A 77 29.18 8.83 -6.29
C ALA A 77 29.96 8.25 -5.10
N PRO A 78 29.27 7.67 -4.09
CA PRO A 78 29.93 7.12 -2.91
C PRO A 78 31.09 6.20 -3.32
N ILE A 79 32.27 6.52 -2.79
CA ILE A 79 33.54 5.83 -3.06
C ILE A 79 33.34 4.34 -2.75
N ARG A 80 33.59 3.49 -3.75
CA ARG A 80 33.72 2.03 -3.59
C ARG A 80 34.59 1.76 -2.35
N PRO A 81 34.23 0.85 -1.43
CA PRO A 81 35.15 0.44 -0.36
C PRO A 81 36.51 0.11 -0.97
N LEU A 82 37.55 0.78 -0.48
CA LEU A 82 38.93 0.63 -0.94
C LEU A 82 39.26 -0.86 -1.08
N GLU A 83 39.89 -1.17 -2.22
CA GLU A 83 40.40 -2.48 -2.57
C GLU A 83 41.01 -3.19 -1.36
N VAL A 84 40.40 -4.30 -0.95
CA VAL A 84 41.12 -5.29 -0.15
C VAL A 84 42.18 -5.86 -1.10
N PRO A 85 43.49 -5.72 -0.80
CA PRO A 85 44.52 -6.20 -1.71
C PRO A 85 44.39 -7.71 -1.85
N LEU A 86 44.08 -8.18 -3.07
CA LEU A 86 44.40 -9.54 -3.48
C LEU A 86 45.92 -9.66 -3.36
N ARG A 87 46.39 -10.41 -2.37
CA ARG A 87 47.80 -10.78 -2.25
C ARG A 87 48.23 -11.47 -3.55
N ASP A 88 49.13 -10.82 -4.26
CA ASP A 88 49.95 -11.41 -5.31
C ASP A 88 50.63 -12.68 -4.79
N LEU A 89 50.17 -13.83 -5.28
CA LEU A 89 50.98 -15.05 -5.31
C LEU A 89 51.60 -15.13 -6.69
N ASN A 90 52.80 -14.55 -6.80
CA ASN A 90 53.75 -14.76 -7.87
C ASN A 90 53.95 -16.27 -8.09
N HIS A 91 53.37 -16.86 -9.13
CA HIS A 91 53.80 -18.16 -9.67
C HIS A 91 53.77 -18.14 -11.21
N GLN A 92 54.90 -18.55 -11.78
CA GLN A 92 55.23 -18.66 -13.20
C GLN A 92 54.24 -19.51 -14.02
N PRO A 93 54.19 -19.35 -15.36
CA PRO A 93 53.16 -19.93 -16.20
C PRO A 93 53.38 -21.44 -16.36
N SER A 94 52.59 -22.23 -15.64
CA SER A 94 52.38 -23.63 -15.96
C SER A 94 51.00 -23.80 -16.59
N GLN A 95 50.99 -24.46 -17.75
CA GLN A 95 49.79 -24.81 -18.51
C GLN A 95 48.79 -25.52 -17.61
N SER A 96 47.69 -24.84 -17.27
CA SER A 96 46.60 -25.42 -16.49
C SER A 96 45.27 -25.13 -17.17
N ARG A 97 44.69 -26.22 -17.67
CA ARG A 97 43.37 -26.43 -18.29
C ARG A 97 42.32 -25.37 -17.90
N ARG A 98 41.65 -24.82 -18.93
CA ARG A 98 40.36 -24.12 -18.80
C ARG A 98 39.43 -24.98 -17.90
N PRO A 99 38.80 -24.42 -16.86
CA PRO A 99 37.78 -25.17 -16.14
C PRO A 99 36.65 -25.48 -17.13
N GLU A 100 36.28 -26.76 -17.22
CA GLU A 100 35.13 -27.20 -17.99
C GLU A 100 33.90 -26.37 -17.61
N ARG A 101 33.21 -25.85 -18.64
CA ARG A 101 31.95 -25.12 -18.54
C ARG A 101 30.93 -25.98 -17.79
N ARG A 102 30.70 -25.70 -16.51
CA ARG A 102 29.51 -26.19 -15.80
C ARG A 102 28.31 -25.43 -16.35
N VAL A 103 27.32 -26.18 -16.84
CA VAL A 103 25.98 -25.68 -17.20
C VAL A 103 25.45 -24.82 -16.05
N ARG A 104 25.02 -23.58 -16.33
CA ARG A 104 24.41 -22.72 -15.31
C ARG A 104 23.02 -23.25 -14.96
N GLU A 105 22.97 -24.11 -13.96
CA GLU A 105 21.74 -24.76 -13.53
C GLU A 105 20.86 -23.81 -12.72
N TYR A 106 19.58 -23.72 -13.09
CA TYR A 106 18.58 -23.00 -12.32
C TYR A 106 18.36 -23.73 -11.00
N LYS A 107 18.42 -22.98 -9.89
CA LYS A 107 18.09 -23.47 -8.55
C LYS A 107 16.88 -22.73 -8.03
N THR A 108 15.87 -23.49 -7.63
CA THR A 108 14.66 -22.93 -7.01
C THR A 108 14.98 -22.25 -5.69
N LEU A 109 15.90 -22.78 -4.90
CA LEU A 109 16.31 -22.17 -3.62
C LEU A 109 17.49 -21.21 -3.82
N SER A 110 17.37 -20.01 -3.25
CA SER A 110 18.44 -19.01 -3.21
C SER A 110 19.65 -19.49 -2.39
N SER A 111 20.85 -19.08 -2.78
CA SER A 111 22.09 -19.28 -2.01
C SER A 111 22.26 -18.28 -0.86
N LEU A 112 21.30 -17.35 -0.68
CA LEU A 112 21.35 -16.36 0.38
C LEU A 112 21.39 -17.06 1.74
N ASN A 113 22.49 -16.83 2.46
CA ASN A 113 22.69 -17.36 3.81
C ASN A 113 22.94 -16.20 4.78
N PHE A 114 22.36 -16.29 5.97
CA PHE A 114 22.58 -15.33 7.04
C PHE A 114 23.67 -15.86 7.97
N GLU A 115 24.93 -15.51 7.70
CA GLU A 115 26.05 -15.89 8.56
C GLU A 115 26.16 -14.97 9.78
N ASN A 116 26.28 -15.57 10.96
CA ASN A 116 26.40 -14.96 12.30
C ASN A 116 27.70 -14.18 12.54
N SER A 117 28.32 -13.55 11.54
CA SER A 117 29.60 -12.84 11.71
C SER A 117 29.49 -11.56 12.54
N VAL A 118 28.27 -11.11 12.91
CA VAL A 118 28.04 -10.02 13.88
C VAL A 118 28.01 -10.57 15.32
N LYS A 119 29.04 -11.30 15.72
CA LYS A 119 29.35 -11.51 17.15
C LYS A 119 30.29 -10.39 17.58
N ASN A 120 29.74 -9.30 18.11
CA ASN A 120 30.38 -8.19 18.87
C ASN A 120 30.02 -6.77 18.39
N SER A 121 28.75 -6.46 18.14
CA SER A 121 28.27 -5.09 18.38
C SER A 121 27.58 -5.05 19.73
N SER A 122 28.07 -4.16 20.60
CA SER A 122 27.53 -3.95 21.95
C SER A 122 26.05 -3.58 21.89
N SER A 123 25.32 -3.98 22.94
CA SER A 123 23.86 -3.92 23.09
C SER A 123 23.24 -2.51 23.18
N LYS A 124 23.82 -1.50 22.50
CA LYS A 124 23.39 -0.10 22.56
C LYS A 124 22.86 0.47 21.25
N ASP A 125 22.95 -0.24 20.14
CA ASP A 125 22.43 0.22 18.85
C ASP A 125 21.11 -0.50 18.48
N GLY A 126 20.10 0.25 18.05
CA GLY A 126 18.79 -0.25 17.58
C GLY A 126 18.84 -1.23 16.39
N PHE A 127 20.04 -1.58 15.92
CA PHE A 127 20.33 -2.61 14.94
C PHE A 127 20.02 -4.04 15.44
N SER A 128 19.90 -4.24 16.76
CA SER A 128 19.64 -5.58 17.33
C SER A 128 18.27 -6.16 16.95
N GLY A 129 17.25 -5.32 16.75
CA GLY A 129 15.88 -5.76 16.46
C GLY A 129 15.75 -6.41 15.08
N ILE A 130 16.18 -5.71 14.02
CA ILE A 130 16.11 -6.22 12.63
C ILE A 130 17.00 -7.45 12.45
N LEU A 131 18.20 -7.47 13.03
CA LEU A 131 19.08 -8.64 12.97
C LEU A 131 18.46 -9.85 13.68
N LYS A 132 17.83 -9.65 14.82
CA LYS A 132 17.13 -10.72 15.55
C LYS A 132 15.94 -11.24 14.73
N SER A 133 15.10 -10.34 14.20
CA SER A 133 13.98 -10.70 13.32
C SER A 133 14.44 -11.45 12.07
N ALA A 134 15.55 -11.03 11.45
CA ALA A 134 16.13 -11.73 10.32
C ALA A 134 16.57 -13.14 10.72
N LYS A 135 17.32 -13.27 11.83
CA LYS A 135 17.78 -14.56 12.33
C LYS A 135 16.61 -15.54 12.57
N GLU A 136 15.59 -15.10 13.30
CA GLU A 136 14.40 -15.91 13.59
C GLU A 136 13.68 -16.31 12.29
N ALA A 137 13.56 -15.38 11.34
CA ALA A 137 12.95 -15.66 10.04
C ALA A 137 13.73 -16.69 9.22
N PHE A 138 15.06 -16.66 9.23
CA PHE A 138 15.89 -17.68 8.56
C PHE A 138 15.82 -19.05 9.25
N GLU A 139 15.81 -19.09 10.59
CA GLU A 139 15.68 -20.35 11.34
C GLU A 139 14.33 -21.03 11.07
N LEU A 140 13.23 -20.26 11.13
CA LEU A 140 11.89 -20.74 10.82
C LEU A 140 11.76 -21.14 9.35
N GLY A 141 12.26 -20.30 8.44
CA GLY A 141 12.19 -20.55 7.00
C GLY A 141 12.95 -21.80 6.59
N LYS A 142 14.15 -22.01 7.12
CA LYS A 142 14.94 -23.23 6.86
C LYS A 142 14.20 -24.49 7.28
N LYS A 143 13.62 -24.50 8.49
CA LYS A 143 12.82 -25.62 8.98
C LYS A 143 11.62 -25.91 8.06
N LEU A 144 10.90 -24.86 7.66
CA LEU A 144 9.77 -24.97 6.73
C LEU A 144 10.19 -25.51 5.36
N TRP A 145 11.35 -25.08 4.85
CA TRP A 145 11.90 -25.60 3.60
C TRP A 145 12.25 -27.09 3.70
N ASP A 146 12.91 -27.51 4.78
CA ASP A 146 13.26 -28.91 5.02
C ASP A 146 11.99 -29.80 5.13
N ASP A 147 10.91 -29.30 5.76
CA ASP A 147 9.61 -29.97 5.83
C ASP A 147 8.94 -30.07 4.43
N LEU A 148 9.16 -29.10 3.54
CA LEU A 148 8.68 -29.10 2.15
C LEU A 148 9.49 -30.03 1.23
N GLU A 149 10.80 -30.14 1.42
CA GLU A 149 11.67 -31.05 0.67
C GLU A 149 11.43 -32.51 1.06
N SER A 150 11.29 -32.79 2.36
CA SER A 150 11.00 -34.14 2.87
C SER A 150 9.59 -34.65 2.53
N GLY A 151 8.72 -33.79 1.97
CA GLY A 151 7.33 -34.12 1.64
C GLY A 151 6.41 -34.26 2.84
N LYS A 152 6.93 -34.04 4.06
CA LYS A 152 6.17 -34.04 5.31
C LYS A 152 5.08 -32.97 5.29
N ALA A 153 5.38 -31.77 4.81
CA ALA A 153 4.41 -30.71 4.60
C ALA A 153 3.22 -31.13 3.73
N ARG A 154 3.44 -31.91 2.67
CA ARG A 154 2.37 -32.41 1.79
C ARG A 154 1.50 -33.44 2.50
N ASN A 155 2.10 -34.27 3.36
CA ASN A 155 1.37 -35.25 4.17
C ASN A 155 0.62 -34.57 5.32
N ASP A 156 1.19 -33.53 5.93
CA ASP A 156 0.55 -32.73 6.96
C ASP A 156 -0.62 -31.95 6.36
N VAL A 157 -0.48 -31.35 5.18
CA VAL A 157 -1.61 -30.74 4.46
C VAL A 157 -2.68 -31.79 4.15
N LYS A 158 -2.32 -32.98 3.63
CA LYS A 158 -3.30 -34.06 3.38
C LYS A 158 -4.01 -34.53 4.64
N LYS A 159 -3.27 -34.78 5.74
CA LYS A 159 -3.83 -35.14 7.05
C LYS A 159 -4.67 -34.02 7.64
N THR A 160 -4.27 -32.77 7.45
CA THR A 160 -5.03 -31.59 7.90
C THR A 160 -6.28 -31.40 7.03
N THR A 161 -6.25 -31.76 5.75
CA THR A 161 -7.42 -31.75 4.87
C THR A 161 -8.39 -32.89 5.23
N GLU A 162 -7.88 -34.05 5.67
CA GLU A 162 -8.67 -35.18 6.15
C GLU A 162 -9.19 -34.99 7.59
N ASN A 163 -8.44 -34.32 8.47
CA ASN A 163 -8.85 -34.00 9.85
C ASN A 163 -9.60 -32.66 10.00
N ARG A 164 -9.46 -31.72 9.07
CA ARG A 164 -10.29 -30.51 8.95
C ARG A 164 -11.43 -30.75 7.98
N THR A 165 -12.38 -31.59 8.38
CA THR A 165 -13.77 -31.36 7.96
C THR A 165 -14.35 -30.18 8.75
N GLU A 166 -13.68 -29.03 8.80
CA GLU A 166 -14.36 -27.78 9.15
C GLU A 166 -15.22 -27.44 7.93
N SER A 167 -16.49 -27.84 7.99
CA SER A 167 -17.49 -27.45 7.01
C SER A 167 -17.52 -25.93 6.93
N CYS A 168 -17.37 -25.36 5.73
CA CYS A 168 -17.51 -23.93 5.51
C CYS A 168 -18.99 -23.62 5.23
N PRO A 169 -19.74 -23.11 6.22
CA PRO A 169 -21.13 -22.76 5.97
C PRO A 169 -21.19 -21.54 5.04
N ASN A 170 -22.06 -21.60 4.03
CA ASN A 170 -22.37 -20.44 3.16
C ASN A 170 -22.97 -19.27 3.95
N SER A 171 -23.59 -19.57 5.09
CA SER A 171 -24.20 -18.59 5.96
C SER A 171 -24.14 -19.02 7.42
N ILE A 172 -23.94 -18.05 8.31
CA ILE A 172 -23.97 -18.22 9.76
C ILE A 172 -25.02 -17.24 10.30
N SER A 173 -25.93 -17.73 11.13
CA SER A 173 -26.91 -16.91 11.83
C SER A 173 -26.83 -17.22 13.32
N LEU A 174 -26.75 -16.18 14.14
CA LEU A 174 -26.78 -16.29 15.59
C LEU A 174 -27.79 -15.28 16.15
N SER A 175 -28.55 -15.74 17.15
CA SER A 175 -29.31 -14.85 18.02
C SER A 175 -28.38 -14.08 18.96
N GLY A 176 -28.86 -12.98 19.52
CA GLY A 176 -28.11 -12.15 20.47
C GLY A 176 -27.63 -12.89 21.72
N SER A 177 -28.45 -13.84 22.23
CA SER A 177 -28.07 -14.70 23.35
C SER A 177 -26.93 -15.64 22.96
N GLU A 178 -27.05 -16.34 21.82
CA GLU A 178 -25.99 -17.25 21.35
C GLU A 178 -24.68 -16.53 21.04
N PHE A 179 -24.76 -15.30 20.53
CA PHE A 179 -23.59 -14.47 20.28
C PHE A 179 -22.87 -14.08 21.58
N THR A 180 -23.65 -13.74 22.61
CA THR A 180 -23.13 -13.38 23.94
C THR A 180 -22.51 -14.60 24.64
N ASP A 181 -23.18 -15.76 24.57
CA ASP A 181 -22.70 -17.04 25.13
C ASP A 181 -21.36 -17.48 24.51
N ARG A 182 -21.08 -17.07 23.27
CA ARG A 182 -19.81 -17.31 22.56
C ARG A 182 -18.74 -16.25 22.86
N GLY A 183 -18.97 -15.37 23.83
CA GLY A 183 -18.01 -14.33 24.22
C GLY A 183 -17.94 -13.15 23.26
N GLY A 184 -18.99 -12.89 22.48
CA GLY A 184 -19.05 -11.74 21.57
C GLY A 184 -18.22 -11.88 20.29
N ILE A 185 -17.89 -13.12 19.89
CA ILE A 185 -17.12 -13.42 18.69
C ILE A 185 -17.82 -14.48 17.84
N ILE A 186 -17.91 -14.24 16.53
CA ILE A 186 -18.30 -15.22 15.51
C ILE A 186 -17.06 -15.68 14.78
N VAL A 187 -16.86 -17.00 14.73
CA VAL A 187 -15.83 -17.60 13.87
C VAL A 187 -16.38 -17.73 12.46
N LEU A 188 -15.63 -17.20 11.49
CA LEU A 188 -15.84 -17.33 10.05
C LEU A 188 -14.77 -18.31 9.53
N PRO A 189 -15.03 -19.63 9.52
CA PRO A 189 -13.96 -20.63 9.40
C PRO A 189 -13.12 -20.49 8.13
N CYS A 190 -13.73 -19.92 7.08
CA CYS A 190 -13.21 -19.84 5.72
C CYS A 190 -13.07 -18.37 5.26
N GLY A 191 -13.18 -17.43 6.20
CA GLY A 191 -13.06 -15.99 5.93
C GLY A 191 -14.23 -15.41 5.14
N LEU A 192 -13.97 -14.27 4.49
CA LEU A 192 -14.88 -13.62 3.56
C LEU A 192 -14.43 -13.81 2.11
N THR A 193 -15.33 -13.60 1.16
CA THR A 193 -15.05 -13.50 -0.26
C THR A 193 -15.75 -12.27 -0.85
N LEU A 194 -15.50 -11.96 -2.12
CA LEU A 194 -16.15 -10.85 -2.81
C LEU A 194 -17.67 -11.03 -2.79
N GLY A 195 -18.40 -10.02 -2.33
CA GLY A 195 -19.86 -10.06 -2.17
C GLY A 195 -20.35 -10.74 -0.88
N SER A 196 -19.45 -11.24 -0.02
CA SER A 196 -19.83 -11.62 1.34
C SER A 196 -20.38 -10.41 2.09
N HIS A 197 -21.37 -10.64 2.94
CA HIS A 197 -21.95 -9.59 3.77
C HIS A 197 -22.27 -10.09 5.18
N ILE A 198 -22.19 -9.17 6.13
CA ILE A 198 -22.49 -9.39 7.53
C ILE A 198 -23.50 -8.34 7.95
N THR A 199 -24.66 -8.79 8.43
CA THR A 199 -25.72 -7.96 8.96
C THR A 199 -25.80 -8.12 10.48
N VAL A 200 -25.80 -7.00 11.19
CA VAL A 200 -25.95 -6.89 12.63
C VAL A 200 -27.21 -6.10 12.93
N VAL A 201 -28.11 -6.70 13.71
CA VAL A 201 -29.24 -5.99 14.31
C VAL A 201 -28.88 -5.70 15.75
N GLY A 202 -28.78 -4.42 16.10
CA GLY A 202 -28.31 -4.00 17.40
C GLY A 202 -29.03 -2.77 17.93
N LYS A 203 -28.88 -2.53 19.24
CA LYS A 203 -29.39 -1.37 19.95
C LYS A 203 -28.26 -0.74 20.77
N PRO A 204 -27.77 0.47 20.44
CA PRO A 204 -26.77 1.14 21.25
C PRO A 204 -27.35 1.46 22.63
N ARG A 205 -26.53 1.29 23.67
CA ARG A 205 -26.95 1.60 25.05
C ARG A 205 -26.92 3.10 25.30
N GLN A 206 -27.69 3.53 26.31
CA GLN A 206 -27.62 4.90 26.82
C GLN A 206 -26.21 5.24 27.26
N ALA A 207 -25.83 6.51 27.06
CA ALA A 207 -24.54 6.95 27.51
C ALA A 207 -24.42 6.83 29.03
N HIS A 208 -23.24 6.42 29.48
CA HIS A 208 -22.91 6.27 30.89
C HIS A 208 -21.69 7.16 31.23
N ALA A 209 -21.54 7.50 32.51
CA ALA A 209 -20.42 8.30 32.95
C ALA A 209 -19.12 7.47 32.96
N GLU A 210 -18.10 7.94 32.24
CA GLU A 210 -16.76 7.36 32.22
C GLU A 210 -15.74 8.36 32.77
N HIS A 211 -14.92 7.90 33.71
CA HIS A 211 -13.91 8.71 34.41
C HIS A 211 -12.50 8.59 33.80
N ASP A 212 -12.25 7.58 32.97
CA ASP A 212 -10.99 7.36 32.25
C ASP A 212 -11.26 7.03 30.76
N PRO A 213 -11.84 7.96 29.99
CA PRO A 213 -12.24 7.71 28.62
C PRO A 213 -11.01 7.64 27.69
N LYS A 214 -10.91 6.57 26.90
CA LYS A 214 -9.85 6.43 25.88
C LYS A 214 -10.05 7.34 24.65
N ILE A 215 -11.21 7.96 24.54
CA ILE A 215 -11.67 8.71 23.37
C ILE A 215 -11.69 10.24 23.58
N SER A 216 -11.39 10.70 24.80
CA SER A 216 -11.37 12.11 25.19
C SER A 216 -10.32 12.38 26.26
N LEU A 217 -9.73 13.57 26.26
CA LEU A 217 -8.82 14.00 27.33
C LEU A 217 -9.64 14.69 28.43
N LEU A 218 -9.61 14.13 29.65
CA LEU A 218 -10.24 14.72 30.82
C LEU A 218 -9.19 15.28 31.80
N ASN A 219 -9.59 16.32 32.54
CA ASN A 219 -8.84 16.78 33.71
C ASN A 219 -9.22 15.94 34.94
N ASP A 220 -8.32 15.87 35.93
CA ASP A 220 -8.55 15.10 37.17
C ASP A 220 -9.90 15.44 37.84
N GLY A 221 -10.69 14.40 38.08
CA GLY A 221 -12.01 14.49 38.75
C GLY A 221 -13.20 14.77 37.83
N GLN A 222 -13.01 14.90 36.52
CA GLN A 222 -14.11 15.03 35.55
C GLN A 222 -14.59 13.67 35.03
N TYR A 223 -15.80 13.64 34.47
CA TYR A 223 -16.33 12.49 33.75
C TYR A 223 -16.95 12.95 32.43
N VAL A 224 -17.00 12.05 31.46
CA VAL A 224 -17.70 12.28 30.19
C VAL A 224 -18.76 11.20 29.99
N MET A 225 -19.88 11.59 29.39
CA MET A 225 -20.92 10.62 29.02
C MET A 225 -20.50 9.92 27.72
N VAL A 226 -20.30 8.60 27.78
CA VAL A 226 -19.83 7.77 26.66
C VAL A 226 -20.92 6.80 26.23
N SER A 227 -21.15 6.73 24.92
CA SER A 227 -21.89 5.67 24.24
C SER A 227 -21.12 5.34 22.97
N GLN A 228 -20.45 4.18 22.96
CA GLN A 228 -19.55 3.77 21.89
C GLN A 228 -19.59 2.26 21.72
N PHE A 229 -19.57 1.79 20.47
CA PHE A 229 -19.39 0.37 20.18
C PHE A 229 -18.40 0.15 19.04
N MET A 230 -17.91 -1.08 18.93
CA MET A 230 -16.96 -1.47 17.90
C MET A 230 -17.44 -2.75 17.21
N MET A 231 -17.28 -2.78 15.89
CA MET A 231 -17.37 -3.97 15.07
C MET A 231 -16.02 -4.23 14.42
N GLU A 232 -15.47 -5.41 14.64
CA GLU A 232 -14.13 -5.75 14.17
C GLU A 232 -14.11 -7.02 13.34
N LEU A 233 -13.52 -6.95 12.14
CA LEU A 233 -13.07 -8.15 11.41
C LEU A 233 -11.68 -8.52 11.91
N GLN A 234 -11.51 -9.76 12.36
CA GLN A 234 -10.30 -10.24 13.03
C GLN A 234 -9.64 -11.40 12.27
N GLY A 235 -8.31 -11.41 12.27
CA GLY A 235 -7.49 -12.52 11.77
C GLY A 235 -7.21 -13.59 12.83
N LEU A 236 -8.25 -14.30 13.29
CA LEU A 236 -8.15 -15.30 14.37
C LEU A 236 -7.17 -16.44 14.06
N LYS A 237 -7.01 -16.80 12.78
CA LYS A 237 -6.09 -17.85 12.31
C LYS A 237 -4.76 -17.31 11.77
N THR A 238 -4.50 -16.00 11.91
CA THR A 238 -3.37 -15.33 11.24
C THR A 238 -2.09 -15.32 12.07
N VAL A 239 -2.19 -15.38 13.41
CA VAL A 239 -1.06 -15.37 14.35
C VAL A 239 -1.28 -16.38 15.47
N ASP A 240 -0.24 -17.14 15.83
CA ASP A 240 -0.26 -18.06 16.97
C ASP A 240 0.35 -17.38 18.20
N GLY A 241 -0.44 -17.17 19.26
CA GLY A 241 0.04 -16.67 20.56
C GLY A 241 0.14 -15.14 20.72
N GLU A 242 -0.29 -14.36 19.72
CA GLU A 242 -0.44 -12.91 19.77
C GLU A 242 -1.92 -12.49 19.64
N ASP A 243 -2.25 -11.25 20.00
CA ASP A 243 -3.59 -10.70 19.75
C ASP A 243 -3.89 -10.68 18.23
N PRO A 244 -5.06 -11.17 17.79
CA PRO A 244 -5.36 -11.28 16.37
C PRO A 244 -5.44 -9.90 15.71
N PRO A 245 -4.90 -9.72 14.50
CA PRO A 245 -4.93 -8.43 13.82
C PRO A 245 -6.38 -7.99 13.55
N ARG A 246 -6.63 -6.68 13.62
CA ARG A 246 -7.90 -6.06 13.26
C ARG A 246 -7.84 -5.65 11.79
N ILE A 247 -8.42 -6.46 10.92
CA ILE A 247 -8.44 -6.21 9.47
C ILE A 247 -9.29 -4.98 9.17
N LEU A 248 -10.43 -4.89 9.83
CA LEU A 248 -11.29 -3.72 9.88
C LEU A 248 -11.68 -3.49 11.34
N HIS A 249 -11.46 -2.27 11.83
CA HIS A 249 -11.98 -1.77 13.09
C HIS A 249 -12.96 -0.65 12.77
N PHE A 250 -14.27 -0.92 12.89
CA PHE A 250 -15.34 0.05 12.68
C PHE A 250 -15.85 0.52 14.05
N ASN A 251 -15.75 1.82 14.32
CA ASN A 251 -15.91 2.37 15.66
C ASN A 251 -16.80 3.62 15.68
N PRO A 252 -18.14 3.44 15.71
CA PRO A 252 -19.07 4.53 15.96
C PRO A 252 -19.00 5.04 17.41
N ARG A 253 -18.84 6.34 17.54
CA ARG A 253 -18.88 7.07 18.81
C ARG A 253 -20.11 7.95 18.79
N LEU A 254 -21.14 7.59 19.57
CA LEU A 254 -22.39 8.36 19.65
C LEU A 254 -22.20 9.56 20.59
N LYS A 255 -21.49 9.35 21.70
CA LYS A 255 -21.11 10.40 22.66
C LYS A 255 -19.71 10.16 23.22
N GLY A 256 -19.11 11.24 23.74
CA GLY A 256 -17.85 11.20 24.47
C GLY A 256 -16.60 11.33 23.62
N ASP A 257 -16.73 11.52 22.30
CA ASP A 257 -15.59 11.85 21.45
C ASP A 257 -15.10 13.29 21.74
N TRP A 258 -13.78 13.49 21.64
CA TRP A 258 -13.12 14.78 21.92
C TRP A 258 -13.65 15.96 21.09
N SER A 259 -14.25 15.70 19.92
CA SER A 259 -14.89 16.74 19.10
C SER A 259 -16.23 17.22 19.65
N GLY A 260 -16.77 16.54 20.67
CA GLY A 260 -18.12 16.77 21.20
C GLY A 260 -19.24 16.30 20.28
N LYS A 261 -18.92 15.67 19.15
CA LYS A 261 -19.86 15.30 18.08
C LYS A 261 -19.83 13.80 17.84
N PRO A 262 -20.95 13.21 17.35
CA PRO A 262 -20.95 11.82 16.96
C PRO A 262 -20.11 11.63 15.69
N VAL A 263 -19.28 10.59 15.69
CA VAL A 263 -18.34 10.29 14.62
C VAL A 263 -18.24 8.79 14.37
N ILE A 264 -17.76 8.42 13.19
CA ILE A 264 -17.37 7.06 12.87
C ILE A 264 -15.88 7.06 12.57
N GLU A 265 -15.12 6.24 13.29
CA GLU A 265 -13.70 6.02 13.01
C GLU A 265 -13.48 4.61 12.48
N GLN A 266 -12.65 4.50 11.44
CA GLN A 266 -12.30 3.23 10.81
C GLN A 266 -10.80 3.09 10.68
N ASN A 267 -10.28 1.90 11.01
CA ASN A 267 -8.85 1.64 10.88
C ASN A 267 -8.55 0.15 10.74
N THR A 268 -7.26 -0.16 10.61
CA THR A 268 -6.70 -1.51 10.62
C THR A 268 -5.57 -1.52 11.66
N CYS A 269 -5.49 -2.58 12.45
CA CYS A 269 -4.44 -2.80 13.43
C CYS A 269 -3.69 -4.09 13.09
N TYR A 270 -2.38 -3.97 12.84
CA TYR A 270 -1.50 -5.11 12.57
C TYR A 270 -0.35 -5.10 13.58
N ARG A 271 -0.10 -6.24 14.26
CA ARG A 271 0.93 -6.36 15.31
C ARG A 271 0.85 -5.24 16.36
N MET A 272 -0.37 -4.97 16.83
CA MET A 272 -0.67 -3.89 17.79
C MET A 272 -0.34 -2.47 17.31
N GLN A 273 -0.07 -2.29 16.01
CA GLN A 273 0.14 -0.98 15.40
C GLN A 273 -1.06 -0.59 14.55
N TRP A 274 -1.65 0.56 14.89
CA TRP A 274 -2.72 1.18 14.12
C TRP A 274 -2.15 1.88 12.88
N GLY A 275 -2.81 1.70 11.73
CA GLY A 275 -2.52 2.53 10.56
C GLY A 275 -3.19 3.91 10.65
N SER A 276 -3.22 4.65 9.54
CA SER A 276 -3.85 5.98 9.49
C SER A 276 -5.38 5.88 9.63
N GLY A 277 -6.02 6.47 10.64
CA GLY A 277 -7.48 6.40 10.78
C GLY A 277 -8.24 7.10 9.64
N LEU A 278 -9.34 6.50 9.18
CA LEU A 278 -10.37 7.17 8.37
C LEU A 278 -11.47 7.63 9.31
N ARG A 279 -11.71 8.94 9.37
CA ARG A 279 -12.68 9.55 10.29
C ARG A 279 -13.79 10.22 9.49
N CYS A 280 -15.03 9.84 9.75
CA CYS A 280 -16.22 10.48 9.23
C CYS A 280 -16.88 11.30 10.35
N ASP A 281 -16.91 12.62 10.19
CA ASP A 281 -17.32 13.61 11.20
C ASP A 281 -18.61 14.37 10.83
N GLY A 282 -19.34 13.85 9.84
CA GLY A 282 -20.58 14.42 9.30
C GLY A 282 -20.42 15.13 7.97
N TRP A 283 -19.20 15.36 7.51
CA TRP A 283 -18.97 15.87 6.17
C TRP A 283 -18.89 14.76 5.13
N LYS A 284 -19.42 15.04 3.94
CA LYS A 284 -19.21 14.17 2.78
C LYS A 284 -17.74 14.25 2.36
N SER A 285 -17.15 13.11 1.97
CA SER A 285 -15.87 13.10 1.26
C SER A 285 -15.89 14.05 0.07
N LYS A 286 -14.77 14.72 -0.17
CA LYS A 286 -14.67 15.68 -1.27
C LYS A 286 -14.81 14.99 -2.63
N ALA A 287 -15.25 15.75 -3.63
CA ALA A 287 -15.48 15.20 -4.97
C ALA A 287 -14.18 14.76 -5.69
N ASP A 288 -13.02 15.29 -5.27
CA ASP A 288 -11.70 14.93 -5.76
C ASP A 288 -11.03 13.80 -4.95
N GLU A 289 -11.62 13.37 -3.83
CA GLU A 289 -11.14 12.22 -3.09
C GLU A 289 -11.47 10.92 -3.82
N GLU A 290 -10.50 10.00 -3.84
CA GLU A 290 -10.67 8.66 -4.39
C GLU A 290 -11.81 7.90 -3.70
N THR A 291 -12.75 7.38 -4.49
CA THR A 291 -13.87 6.55 -4.07
C THR A 291 -13.45 5.10 -3.85
N VAL A 292 -14.31 4.31 -3.21
CA VAL A 292 -14.18 2.86 -3.09
C VAL A 292 -15.36 2.23 -3.80
N ASP A 293 -15.13 1.49 -4.89
CA ASP A 293 -16.18 0.90 -5.73
C ASP A 293 -17.22 1.92 -6.22
N GLY A 294 -16.75 3.14 -6.51
CA GLY A 294 -17.60 4.28 -6.89
C GLY A 294 -18.42 4.90 -5.75
N GLN A 295 -18.24 4.44 -4.51
CA GLN A 295 -18.86 5.00 -3.31
C GLN A 295 -17.90 5.92 -2.55
N VAL A 296 -18.45 6.95 -1.90
CA VAL A 296 -17.65 7.88 -1.10
C VAL A 296 -17.14 7.23 0.18
N LYS A 297 -15.98 7.67 0.67
CA LYS A 297 -15.44 7.18 1.94
C LYS A 297 -16.33 7.60 3.12
N CYS A 298 -16.86 8.82 3.13
CA CYS A 298 -17.78 9.31 4.15
C CYS A 298 -19.01 9.98 3.54
N GLU A 299 -20.20 9.65 4.03
CA GLU A 299 -21.45 10.36 3.70
C GLU A 299 -21.75 11.50 4.66
N LYS A 300 -22.55 12.47 4.19
CA LYS A 300 -23.02 13.60 5.01
C LYS A 300 -24.11 13.17 6.00
N TRP A 301 -24.06 13.74 7.21
CA TRP A 301 -25.18 13.77 8.14
C TRP A 301 -25.30 15.13 8.82
N ILE A 302 -26.49 15.43 9.35
CA ILE A 302 -26.83 16.69 10.02
C ILE A 302 -25.88 16.94 11.18
N ARG A 303 -25.35 18.16 11.25
CA ARG A 303 -24.52 18.66 12.37
C ARG A 303 -25.25 19.82 13.04
N ASP A 304 -25.10 19.95 14.35
CA ASP A 304 -25.74 21.04 15.11
C ASP A 304 -25.26 22.45 14.68
N ASP A 305 -24.10 22.54 14.00
CA ASP A 305 -23.49 23.79 13.52
C ASP A 305 -23.69 24.03 12.00
N ASP A 306 -24.67 23.37 11.36
CA ASP A 306 -24.95 23.56 9.92
C ASP A 306 -25.52 24.97 9.64
N ASP A 307 -24.65 25.98 9.62
CA ASP A 307 -24.91 27.20 8.86
C ASP A 307 -24.92 26.81 7.38
N HIS A 308 -26.10 26.84 6.76
CA HIS A 308 -26.41 26.46 5.36
C HIS A 308 -25.60 27.21 4.25
N SER A 309 -24.42 27.74 4.55
CA SER A 309 -23.65 28.64 3.69
C SER A 309 -22.70 27.94 2.71
N GLU A 310 -22.17 26.76 3.01
CA GLU A 310 -21.14 26.10 2.17
C GLU A 310 -21.72 25.40 0.92
N GLU A 311 -22.94 24.88 0.98
CA GLU A 311 -23.62 24.25 -0.18
C GLU A 311 -24.02 25.27 -1.27
N SER A 312 -24.01 26.57 -0.94
CA SER A 312 -24.50 27.64 -1.82
C SER A 312 -23.51 28.02 -2.93
N LYS A 313 -22.20 27.81 -2.75
CA LYS A 313 -21.20 28.29 -3.71
C LYS A 313 -20.90 27.30 -4.83
N ALA A 314 -20.95 25.99 -4.57
CA ALA A 314 -20.69 24.97 -5.58
C ALA A 314 -21.94 24.56 -6.38
N THR A 315 -23.12 24.59 -5.75
CA THR A 315 -24.36 24.12 -6.38
C THR A 315 -24.99 25.17 -7.31
N TRP A 316 -24.71 26.46 -7.07
CA TRP A 316 -25.32 27.56 -7.83
C TRP A 316 -24.83 27.65 -9.29
N TRP A 317 -23.57 27.29 -9.56
CA TRP A 317 -23.02 27.34 -10.92
C TRP A 317 -23.39 26.10 -11.76
N LEU A 318 -23.44 24.91 -11.15
CA LEU A 318 -23.77 23.65 -11.82
C LEU A 318 -25.23 23.57 -12.29
N ASN A 319 -26.15 24.17 -11.54
CA ASN A 319 -27.57 24.19 -11.89
C ASN A 319 -27.91 25.03 -13.13
N ARG A 320 -26.94 25.76 -13.68
CA ARG A 320 -27.14 26.62 -14.86
C ARG A 320 -26.84 25.93 -16.19
N LEU A 321 -26.24 24.73 -16.19
CA LEU A 321 -25.74 24.08 -17.41
C LEU A 321 -26.33 22.70 -17.72
N ILE A 322 -27.08 22.05 -16.81
CA ILE A 322 -27.59 20.69 -17.04
C ILE A 322 -29.05 20.58 -16.62
N GLY A 323 -29.87 20.02 -17.53
CA GLY A 323 -31.29 19.77 -17.35
C GLY A 323 -31.60 19.02 -16.05
N ARG A 324 -32.64 19.50 -15.36
CA ARG A 324 -33.12 19.06 -14.04
C ARG A 324 -33.15 17.53 -13.89
N THR A 325 -32.24 17.01 -13.07
CA THR A 325 -32.60 16.01 -12.06
C THR A 325 -32.45 16.70 -10.70
N LYS A 326 -33.58 17.09 -10.10
CA LYS A 326 -33.58 17.55 -8.70
C LYS A 326 -33.23 16.33 -7.84
N LYS A 327 -31.94 16.10 -7.59
CA LYS A 327 -31.50 15.25 -6.49
C LYS A 327 -31.88 15.99 -5.22
N VAL A 328 -32.99 15.60 -4.60
CA VAL A 328 -33.38 16.13 -3.29
C VAL A 328 -32.30 15.67 -2.32
N THR A 329 -31.44 16.59 -1.89
CA THR A 329 -30.48 16.35 -0.82
C THR A 329 -31.27 16.28 0.47
N PHE A 330 -31.63 15.06 0.88
CA PHE A 330 -32.19 14.81 2.19
C PHE A 330 -31.04 14.81 3.19
N ASP A 331 -31.00 15.79 4.09
CA ASP A 331 -30.04 15.79 5.19
C ASP A 331 -30.53 14.77 6.24
N TRP A 332 -29.68 13.82 6.58
CA TRP A 332 -30.02 12.70 7.46
C TRP A 332 -29.29 12.83 8.79
N PRO A 333 -29.87 12.38 9.92
CA PRO A 333 -29.16 12.37 11.19
C PRO A 333 -28.01 11.36 11.20
N PHE A 334 -27.19 11.41 12.26
CA PHE A 334 -26.20 10.37 12.54
C PHE A 334 -26.87 8.98 12.55
N PRO A 335 -26.28 7.95 11.93
CA PRO A 335 -26.95 6.67 11.66
C PRO A 335 -27.21 5.82 12.91
N PHE A 336 -26.68 6.18 14.07
CA PHE A 336 -26.88 5.44 15.32
C PHE A 336 -27.48 6.35 16.39
N ALA A 337 -28.39 5.81 17.21
CA ALA A 337 -28.98 6.55 18.31
C ALA A 337 -29.16 5.63 19.52
N GLU A 338 -28.95 6.19 20.70
CA GLU A 338 -29.16 5.51 21.98
C GLU A 338 -30.57 4.93 22.05
N ASP A 339 -30.69 3.67 22.50
CA ASP A 339 -31.92 2.91 22.63
C ASP A 339 -32.74 2.69 21.35
N LYS A 340 -32.21 3.02 20.17
CA LYS A 340 -32.87 2.75 18.89
C LYS A 340 -32.22 1.57 18.18
N LEU A 341 -33.08 0.73 17.61
CA LEU A 341 -32.62 -0.37 16.76
C LEU A 341 -32.03 0.17 15.46
N PHE A 342 -30.96 -0.46 15.01
CA PHE A 342 -30.41 -0.27 13.68
C PHE A 342 -30.16 -1.63 13.02
N VAL A 343 -30.14 -1.63 11.69
CA VAL A 343 -29.66 -2.75 10.87
C VAL A 343 -28.41 -2.31 10.13
N LEU A 344 -27.25 -2.78 10.59
CA LEU A 344 -25.96 -2.52 9.95
C LEU A 344 -25.63 -3.68 9.02
N THR A 345 -25.29 -3.39 7.77
CA THR A 345 -24.77 -4.37 6.81
C THR A 345 -23.38 -3.95 6.34
N LEU A 346 -22.38 -4.76 6.67
CA LEU A 346 -21.03 -4.69 6.13
C LEU A 346 -20.96 -5.56 4.87
N SER A 347 -20.50 -5.02 3.76
CA SER A 347 -20.34 -5.77 2.48
C SER A 347 -18.90 -5.72 2.00
N ALA A 348 -18.37 -6.85 1.52
CA ALA A 348 -17.06 -6.94 0.89
C ALA A 348 -17.15 -6.62 -0.61
N GLY A 349 -16.66 -5.44 -1.00
CA GLY A 349 -16.57 -4.97 -2.38
C GLY A 349 -15.27 -5.39 -3.08
N LEU A 350 -14.99 -4.81 -4.25
CA LEU A 350 -13.78 -5.10 -5.02
C LEU A 350 -12.60 -4.26 -4.50
N GLU A 351 -12.84 -3.01 -4.12
CA GLU A 351 -11.81 -2.08 -3.63
C GLU A 351 -11.82 -1.89 -2.10
N GLY A 352 -12.91 -2.27 -1.43
CA GLY A 352 -12.99 -2.15 0.04
C GLY A 352 -14.25 -2.69 0.69
N TYR A 353 -14.42 -2.36 1.96
CA TYR A 353 -15.61 -2.69 2.73
C TYR A 353 -16.61 -1.54 2.69
N HIS A 354 -17.90 -1.85 2.54
CA HIS A 354 -18.98 -0.87 2.54
C HIS A 354 -19.90 -1.08 3.74
N VAL A 355 -20.20 -0.01 4.46
CA VAL A 355 -21.12 -0.04 5.60
C VAL A 355 -22.41 0.67 5.23
N ASN A 356 -23.50 -0.09 5.29
CA ASN A 356 -24.85 0.42 5.14
C ASN A 356 -25.58 0.31 6.48
N VAL A 357 -26.34 1.34 6.85
CA VAL A 357 -27.20 1.34 8.05
C VAL A 357 -28.63 1.63 7.60
N ASP A 358 -29.57 0.79 8.00
CA ASP A 358 -30.99 0.84 7.63
C ASP A 358 -31.21 0.98 6.10
N GLY A 359 -30.37 0.26 5.33
CA GLY A 359 -30.41 0.24 3.87
C GLY A 359 -29.69 1.42 3.19
N ARG A 360 -29.19 2.40 3.94
CA ARG A 360 -28.45 3.55 3.41
C ARG A 360 -26.95 3.36 3.56
N HIS A 361 -26.19 3.62 2.50
CA HIS A 361 -24.73 3.68 2.59
C HIS A 361 -24.28 4.82 3.53
N VAL A 362 -23.35 4.53 4.43
CA VAL A 362 -22.82 5.48 5.43
C VAL A 362 -21.35 5.77 5.18
N THR A 363 -20.55 4.73 4.93
CA THR A 363 -19.10 4.86 4.76
C THR A 363 -18.52 3.67 4.03
N SER A 364 -17.42 3.92 3.31
CA SER A 364 -16.62 2.90 2.65
C SER A 364 -15.17 2.98 3.10
N PHE A 365 -14.57 1.83 3.41
CA PHE A 365 -13.19 1.72 3.86
C PHE A 365 -12.38 0.90 2.86
N PRO A 366 -11.36 1.49 2.20
CA PRO A 366 -10.55 0.77 1.22
C PRO A 366 -9.74 -0.35 1.87
N TYR A 367 -9.49 -1.43 1.14
CA TYR A 367 -8.61 -2.49 1.62
C TYR A 367 -7.20 -1.96 1.90
N ARG A 368 -6.55 -2.55 2.91
CA ARG A 368 -5.15 -2.24 3.23
C ARG A 368 -4.25 -3.39 2.85
N THR A 369 -3.08 -3.04 2.32
CA THR A 369 -2.02 -4.01 2.01
C THR A 369 -1.68 -4.85 3.22
N GLY A 370 -1.62 -6.17 3.06
CA GLY A 370 -1.27 -7.13 4.10
C GLY A 370 -2.43 -7.99 4.62
N PHE A 371 -3.67 -7.75 4.18
CA PHE A 371 -4.82 -8.59 4.51
C PHE A 371 -5.66 -8.88 3.27
N ALA A 372 -6.03 -10.14 3.08
CA ALA A 372 -7.03 -10.58 2.13
C ALA A 372 -8.39 -10.79 2.81
N LEU A 373 -9.47 -10.84 2.03
CA LEU A 373 -10.82 -11.13 2.54
C LEU A 373 -10.88 -12.46 3.31
N GLU A 374 -10.10 -13.44 2.88
CA GLU A 374 -9.98 -14.74 3.54
C GLU A 374 -9.33 -14.68 4.92
N ASP A 375 -8.57 -13.63 5.24
CA ASP A 375 -7.97 -13.46 6.56
C ASP A 375 -9.02 -13.10 7.61
N ALA A 376 -10.18 -12.55 7.21
CA ALA A 376 -11.28 -12.14 8.08
C ALA A 376 -12.03 -13.37 8.65
N THR A 377 -11.35 -14.09 9.53
CA THR A 377 -11.77 -15.37 10.10
C THR A 377 -12.56 -15.22 11.41
N GLY A 378 -12.72 -13.98 11.89
CA GLY A 378 -13.57 -13.66 13.03
C GLY A 378 -14.30 -12.33 12.87
N LEU A 379 -15.48 -12.24 13.49
CA LEU A 379 -16.20 -10.99 13.73
C LEU A 379 -16.38 -10.79 15.23
N SER A 380 -15.96 -9.64 15.75
CA SER A 380 -16.15 -9.25 17.16
C SER A 380 -17.05 -8.03 17.27
N LEU A 381 -17.97 -8.01 18.23
CA LEU A 381 -18.80 -6.85 18.56
C LEU A 381 -18.65 -6.53 20.04
N ASN A 382 -18.16 -5.34 20.36
CA ASN A 382 -17.79 -4.94 21.72
C ASN A 382 -18.29 -3.52 22.03
N GLY A 383 -18.32 -3.15 23.32
CA GLY A 383 -18.74 -1.82 23.78
C GLY A 383 -20.22 -1.74 24.16
N ASP A 384 -20.80 -0.55 24.04
CA ASP A 384 -22.14 -0.16 24.47
C ASP A 384 -23.22 -0.59 23.48
N LEU A 385 -23.29 -1.89 23.18
CA LEU A 385 -24.21 -2.44 22.19
C LEU A 385 -24.95 -3.67 22.71
N ASP A 386 -26.28 -3.63 22.65
CA ASP A 386 -27.10 -4.83 22.78
C ASP A 386 -27.32 -5.45 21.40
N VAL A 387 -26.74 -6.64 21.20
CA VAL A 387 -26.85 -7.38 19.93
C VAL A 387 -28.11 -8.23 19.95
N LEU A 388 -29.00 -8.07 18.97
CA LEU A 388 -30.22 -8.87 18.83
C LEU A 388 -30.00 -10.07 17.91
N SER A 389 -29.29 -9.88 16.81
CA SER A 389 -28.93 -10.95 15.90
C SER A 389 -27.76 -10.56 15.02
N VAL A 390 -27.01 -11.56 14.58
CA VAL A 390 -25.96 -11.41 13.58
C VAL A 390 -26.16 -12.46 12.50
N PHE A 391 -26.03 -12.04 11.25
CA PHE A 391 -26.17 -12.88 10.08
C PHE A 391 -25.02 -12.61 9.12
N ALA A 392 -24.21 -13.62 8.82
CA ALA A 392 -23.19 -13.56 7.79
C ALA A 392 -23.61 -14.48 6.64
N ALA A 393 -23.54 -14.01 5.40
CA ALA A 393 -23.96 -14.80 4.23
C ALA A 393 -23.12 -14.50 2.99
N SER A 394 -23.36 -15.29 1.94
CA SER A 394 -22.49 -15.36 0.76
C SER A 394 -21.04 -15.63 1.17
N LEU A 395 -20.87 -16.47 2.21
CA LEU A 395 -19.57 -16.90 2.69
C LEU A 395 -19.01 -17.97 1.75
N PRO A 396 -17.69 -18.13 1.67
CA PRO A 396 -17.10 -19.16 0.83
C PRO A 396 -17.51 -20.56 1.30
N ASN A 397 -17.99 -21.40 0.37
CA ASN A 397 -18.49 -22.78 0.62
C ASN A 397 -17.40 -23.84 0.79
N SER A 398 -16.17 -23.45 0.54
CA SER A 398 -14.98 -24.24 0.85
C SER A 398 -14.05 -23.33 1.59
N HIS A 399 -13.01 -23.90 2.24
CA HIS A 399 -11.90 -23.06 2.62
C HIS A 399 -11.51 -22.34 1.31
N PRO A 400 -11.03 -21.11 1.34
CA PRO A 400 -10.05 -20.74 0.36
C PRO A 400 -8.88 -21.71 0.62
N SER A 401 -9.01 -22.96 0.19
CA SER A 401 -8.00 -23.53 -0.66
C SER A 401 -7.83 -22.41 -1.65
N PHE A 402 -6.77 -21.62 -1.44
CA PHE A 402 -5.97 -21.15 -2.53
C PHE A 402 -6.13 -22.25 -3.58
N ALA A 403 -6.96 -22.02 -4.58
CA ALA A 403 -6.96 -22.82 -5.77
C ALA A 403 -6.05 -22.00 -6.69
N PRO A 404 -4.72 -21.97 -6.45
CA PRO A 404 -3.83 -21.48 -7.48
C PRO A 404 -4.07 -22.32 -8.73
N GLN A 405 -4.61 -23.54 -8.66
CA GLN A 405 -5.13 -24.27 -9.81
C GLN A 405 -6.18 -23.52 -10.66
N ARG A 406 -6.99 -22.60 -10.08
CA ARG A 406 -7.92 -21.75 -10.84
C ARG A 406 -7.28 -20.45 -11.35
N LEU A 407 -6.28 -19.91 -10.67
CA LEU A 407 -5.59 -18.66 -11.03
C LEU A 407 -4.36 -18.88 -11.93
N LEU A 408 -3.64 -19.99 -11.70
CA LEU A 408 -2.49 -20.48 -12.44
C LEU A 408 -2.97 -21.29 -13.63
N GLU A 409 -2.75 -20.72 -14.80
CA GLU A 409 -2.87 -21.45 -16.05
C GLU A 409 -1.56 -22.21 -16.29
N MET A 410 -1.51 -23.49 -15.88
CA MET A 410 -0.33 -24.36 -15.97
C MET A 410 -0.06 -24.79 -17.42
N SER A 411 0.39 -23.84 -18.25
CA SER A 411 0.74 -24.04 -19.65
C SER A 411 2.23 -23.82 -19.88
N SER A 412 2.84 -24.70 -20.68
CA SER A 412 4.25 -24.61 -21.07
C SER A 412 4.59 -23.30 -21.80
N ARG A 413 3.61 -22.63 -22.41
CA ARG A 413 3.81 -21.32 -23.08
C ARG A 413 4.29 -20.21 -22.14
N TRP A 414 4.00 -20.36 -20.84
CA TRP A 414 4.36 -19.39 -19.80
C TRP A 414 5.63 -19.78 -19.03
N GLN A 415 6.24 -20.94 -19.32
CA GLN A 415 7.49 -21.34 -18.68
C GLN A 415 8.63 -20.37 -19.04
N ALA A 416 9.51 -20.13 -18.08
CA ALA A 416 10.72 -19.38 -18.34
C ALA A 416 11.68 -20.16 -19.25
N PRO A 417 12.32 -19.48 -20.21
CA PRO A 417 13.45 -20.06 -20.92
C PRO A 417 14.57 -20.47 -19.95
N PRO A 418 15.37 -21.49 -20.31
CA PRO A 418 16.57 -21.84 -19.56
C PRO A 418 17.54 -20.66 -19.54
N ILE A 419 18.34 -20.59 -18.48
CA ILE A 419 19.37 -19.56 -18.34
C ILE A 419 20.44 -19.84 -19.41
N PRO A 420 20.78 -18.86 -20.26
CA PRO A 420 21.79 -19.06 -21.29
C PRO A 420 23.19 -19.16 -20.67
N ASP A 421 24.08 -19.93 -21.32
CA ASP A 421 25.50 -19.98 -20.97
C ASP A 421 26.26 -18.70 -21.38
N GLY A 422 25.64 -17.88 -22.23
CA GLY A 422 26.17 -16.61 -22.72
C GLY A 422 25.86 -15.40 -21.82
N PRO A 423 26.41 -14.22 -22.14
CA PRO A 423 26.14 -13.00 -21.40
C PRO A 423 24.67 -12.59 -21.55
N VAL A 424 24.01 -12.34 -20.42
CA VAL A 424 22.64 -11.80 -20.38
C VAL A 424 22.74 -10.28 -20.35
N GLU A 425 22.00 -9.60 -21.23
CA GLU A 425 22.03 -8.14 -21.31
C GLU A 425 21.40 -7.52 -20.05
N LEU A 426 20.22 -8.01 -19.65
CA LEU A 426 19.49 -7.50 -18.49
C LEU A 426 18.89 -8.65 -17.68
N PHE A 427 19.14 -8.63 -16.38
CA PHE A 427 18.42 -9.45 -15.41
C PHE A 427 17.40 -8.60 -14.65
N ILE A 428 16.18 -9.11 -14.51
CA ILE A 428 15.10 -8.47 -13.76
C ILE A 428 14.69 -9.39 -12.62
N GLY A 429 14.94 -8.93 -11.39
CA GLY A 429 14.39 -9.53 -10.19
C GLY A 429 13.07 -8.87 -9.82
N VAL A 430 11.99 -9.66 -9.78
CA VAL A 430 10.65 -9.18 -9.40
C VAL A 430 10.39 -9.59 -7.95
N LEU A 431 10.17 -8.62 -7.06
CA LEU A 431 9.74 -8.90 -5.70
C LEU A 431 8.29 -9.39 -5.69
N SER A 432 8.04 -10.51 -5.01
CA SER A 432 6.70 -11.07 -4.89
C SER A 432 6.53 -11.78 -3.53
N ALA A 433 5.28 -12.12 -3.17
CA ALA A 433 4.93 -12.80 -1.93
C ALA A 433 4.38 -14.21 -2.17
N GLY A 434 4.42 -15.09 -1.17
CA GLY A 434 4.04 -16.50 -1.30
C GLY A 434 2.63 -16.71 -1.89
N ASN A 435 1.70 -15.81 -1.56
CA ASN A 435 0.30 -15.85 -1.96
C ASN A 435 -0.03 -15.03 -3.23
N HIS A 436 0.92 -14.32 -3.83
CA HIS A 436 0.71 -13.48 -5.03
C HIS A 436 0.72 -14.28 -6.36
N PHE A 437 -0.07 -15.36 -6.43
CA PHE A 437 -0.10 -16.23 -7.61
C PHE A 437 -0.71 -15.52 -8.85
N ALA A 438 -1.70 -14.67 -8.65
CA ALA A 438 -2.41 -14.00 -9.74
C ALA A 438 -1.56 -12.90 -10.39
N GLU A 439 -0.83 -12.14 -9.57
CA GLU A 439 0.09 -11.08 -9.92
C GLU A 439 1.23 -11.65 -10.78
N ARG A 440 1.87 -12.73 -10.31
CA ARG A 440 2.89 -13.44 -11.10
C ARG A 440 2.33 -13.94 -12.43
N MET A 441 1.10 -14.47 -12.47
CA MET A 441 0.47 -14.89 -13.72
C MET A 441 0.15 -13.72 -14.64
N ALA A 442 -0.27 -12.57 -14.12
CA ALA A 442 -0.50 -11.36 -14.90
C ALA A 442 0.80 -10.87 -15.55
N VAL A 443 1.90 -10.87 -14.79
CA VAL A 443 3.24 -10.54 -15.28
C VAL A 443 3.68 -11.54 -16.36
N ARG A 444 3.52 -12.85 -16.12
CA ARG A 444 3.77 -13.90 -17.12
C ARG A 444 2.99 -13.66 -18.40
N LYS A 445 1.69 -13.38 -18.33
CA LYS A 445 0.81 -13.21 -19.49
C LYS A 445 1.01 -11.89 -20.24
N SER A 446 1.66 -10.91 -19.61
CA SER A 446 1.85 -9.57 -20.17
C SER A 446 3.29 -9.35 -20.65
N TRP A 447 4.07 -8.52 -19.98
CA TRP A 447 5.36 -8.04 -20.45
C TRP A 447 6.45 -9.13 -20.45
N MET A 448 6.29 -10.24 -19.71
CA MET A 448 7.18 -11.39 -19.83
C MET A 448 7.08 -12.13 -21.18
N GLN A 449 6.07 -11.81 -22.01
CA GLN A 449 5.95 -12.37 -23.36
C GLN A 449 6.78 -11.63 -24.40
N HIS A 450 7.49 -10.58 -24.00
CA HIS A 450 8.32 -9.79 -24.89
C HIS A 450 9.43 -10.63 -25.55
N ARG A 451 9.75 -10.31 -26.82
CA ARG A 451 10.72 -11.06 -27.64
C ARG A 451 12.08 -11.22 -26.97
N LEU A 452 12.55 -10.18 -26.28
CA LEU A 452 13.88 -10.18 -25.62
C LEU A 452 13.97 -11.17 -24.45
N ILE A 453 12.85 -11.45 -23.79
CA ILE A 453 12.78 -12.48 -22.74
C ILE A 453 12.72 -13.85 -23.38
N LYS A 454 11.85 -14.02 -24.39
CA LYS A 454 11.71 -15.28 -25.13
C LYS A 454 13.00 -15.72 -25.85
N SER A 455 13.86 -14.77 -26.22
CA SER A 455 15.18 -15.04 -26.81
C SER A 455 16.32 -15.14 -25.78
N SER A 456 16.00 -15.17 -24.47
CA SER A 456 16.97 -15.22 -23.36
C SER A 456 18.00 -14.08 -23.30
N ASN A 457 17.79 -12.96 -24.02
CA ASN A 457 18.61 -11.77 -23.89
C ASN A 457 18.33 -11.03 -22.56
N VAL A 458 17.09 -11.16 -22.09
CA VAL A 458 16.63 -10.68 -20.80
C VAL A 458 16.16 -11.87 -19.98
N VAL A 459 16.61 -11.97 -18.73
CA VAL A 459 16.18 -13.01 -17.80
C VAL A 459 15.35 -12.39 -16.70
N VAL A 460 14.17 -12.95 -16.44
CA VAL A 460 13.25 -12.50 -15.37
C VAL A 460 13.09 -13.62 -14.36
N ARG A 461 13.17 -13.31 -13.07
CA ARG A 461 12.88 -14.24 -11.97
C ARG A 461 12.10 -13.54 -10.85
N PHE A 462 11.10 -14.21 -10.31
CA PHE A 462 10.38 -13.78 -9.10
C PHE A 462 11.16 -14.20 -7.85
N PHE A 463 11.29 -13.32 -6.87
CA PHE A 463 11.92 -13.62 -5.58
C PHE A 463 10.86 -13.67 -4.50
N VAL A 464 10.64 -14.85 -3.94
CA VAL A 464 9.52 -15.14 -3.03
C VAL A 464 10.07 -15.76 -1.74
N ALA A 465 9.65 -15.25 -0.58
CA ALA A 465 10.00 -15.85 0.71
C ALA A 465 8.90 -16.82 1.17
N LEU A 466 9.18 -17.59 2.22
CA LEU A 466 8.24 -18.59 2.73
C LEU A 466 7.09 -17.92 3.49
N HIS A 467 5.87 -18.39 3.25
CA HIS A 467 4.67 -17.91 3.91
C HIS A 467 4.43 -18.63 5.25
N ALA A 468 3.74 -17.99 6.19
CA ALA A 468 3.36 -18.62 7.46
C ALA A 468 2.41 -19.82 7.31
N ARG A 469 1.71 -19.90 6.17
CA ARG A 469 0.73 -20.95 5.89
C ARG A 469 1.43 -22.02 5.05
N ILE A 470 1.43 -23.25 5.55
CA ILE A 470 2.13 -24.35 4.89
C ILE A 470 1.49 -24.69 3.53
N GLU A 471 0.18 -24.55 3.39
CA GLU A 471 -0.58 -24.79 2.17
C GLU A 471 -0.11 -23.87 1.03
N VAL A 472 0.13 -22.59 1.35
CA VAL A 472 0.65 -21.60 0.39
C VAL A 472 2.03 -22.03 -0.10
N ASN A 473 2.91 -22.48 0.80
CA ASN A 473 4.25 -22.92 0.42
C ASN A 473 4.25 -24.19 -0.43
N VAL A 474 3.32 -25.12 -0.16
CA VAL A 474 3.16 -26.34 -0.97
C VAL A 474 2.76 -25.98 -2.40
N GLU A 475 1.84 -25.05 -2.60
CA GLU A 475 1.45 -24.60 -3.93
C GLU A 475 2.51 -23.72 -4.60
N LEU A 476 3.18 -22.84 -3.85
CA LEU A 476 4.31 -22.04 -4.34
C LEU A 476 5.42 -22.93 -4.89
N LYS A 477 5.73 -24.03 -4.19
CA LYS A 477 6.72 -25.01 -4.67
C LYS A 477 6.29 -25.63 -6.00
N LYS A 478 5.02 -26.03 -6.15
CA LYS A 478 4.50 -26.57 -7.42
C LYS A 478 4.57 -25.56 -8.55
N GLU A 479 4.25 -24.30 -8.27
CA GLU A 479 4.37 -23.21 -9.24
C GLU A 479 5.82 -23.01 -9.67
N ALA A 480 6.74 -22.95 -8.69
CA ALA A 480 8.17 -22.78 -8.94
C ALA A 480 8.75 -23.92 -9.79
N ASP A 481 8.42 -25.16 -9.43
CA ASP A 481 8.86 -26.36 -10.16
C ASP A 481 8.32 -26.40 -11.59
N PHE A 482 7.10 -25.88 -11.82
CA PHE A 482 6.49 -25.89 -13.15
C PHE A 482 6.96 -24.76 -14.06
N PHE A 483 6.97 -23.51 -13.58
CA PHE A 483 7.30 -22.36 -14.43
C PHE A 483 8.81 -22.08 -14.54
N GLY A 484 9.61 -22.54 -13.58
CA GLY A 484 11.06 -22.37 -13.58
C GLY A 484 11.53 -20.92 -13.48
N ASP A 485 10.65 -20.04 -12.99
CA ASP A 485 10.86 -18.59 -12.94
C ASP A 485 10.84 -18.01 -11.51
N ILE A 486 10.79 -18.86 -10.48
CA ILE A 486 10.75 -18.44 -9.08
C ILE A 486 12.04 -18.81 -8.36
N VAL A 487 12.66 -17.86 -7.67
CA VAL A 487 13.73 -18.09 -6.71
C VAL A 487 13.15 -17.90 -5.32
N ILE A 488 13.04 -19.00 -4.58
CA ILE A 488 12.58 -19.01 -3.20
C ILE A 488 13.75 -18.63 -2.29
N VAL A 489 13.57 -17.59 -1.47
CA VAL A 489 14.55 -17.22 -0.44
C VAL A 489 14.25 -17.95 0.88
N PRO A 490 15.26 -18.51 1.57
CA PRO A 490 15.07 -19.48 2.66
C PRO A 490 14.77 -18.81 4.01
N TYR A 491 13.83 -17.86 4.05
CA TYR A 491 13.40 -17.20 5.27
C TYR A 491 11.89 -16.92 5.23
N MET A 492 11.31 -16.67 6.40
CA MET A 492 9.90 -16.30 6.56
C MET A 492 9.62 -14.88 6.07
N ASP A 493 8.64 -14.74 5.18
CA ASP A 493 8.31 -13.45 4.57
C ASP A 493 7.89 -12.43 5.62
N ASN A 494 8.55 -11.28 5.58
CA ASN A 494 8.26 -10.14 6.42
C ASN A 494 8.67 -8.89 5.65
N TYR A 495 7.85 -7.84 5.76
CA TYR A 495 8.06 -6.56 5.13
C TYR A 495 9.43 -5.95 5.48
N ASP A 496 9.83 -6.04 6.75
CA ASP A 496 11.11 -5.51 7.23
C ASP A 496 12.33 -6.22 6.59
N LEU A 497 12.10 -7.42 6.04
CA LEU A 497 13.12 -8.26 5.41
C LEU A 497 13.10 -8.17 3.87
N VAL A 498 12.32 -7.25 3.29
CA VAL A 498 12.31 -7.00 1.83
C VAL A 498 13.71 -6.65 1.31
N VAL A 499 14.52 -5.95 2.11
CA VAL A 499 15.92 -5.62 1.78
C VAL A 499 16.74 -6.88 1.47
N LEU A 500 16.47 -8.00 2.14
CA LEU A 500 17.16 -9.26 1.89
C LEU A 500 16.78 -9.89 0.54
N LYS A 501 15.54 -9.70 0.06
CA LYS A 501 15.16 -10.10 -1.31
C LYS A 501 15.96 -9.29 -2.33
N THR A 502 16.16 -7.99 -2.10
CA THR A 502 16.98 -7.13 -2.97
C THR A 502 18.44 -7.58 -3.02
N VAL A 503 19.00 -8.00 -1.87
CA VAL A 503 20.34 -8.61 -1.83
C VAL A 503 20.36 -9.92 -2.62
N ALA A 504 19.36 -10.79 -2.46
CA ALA A 504 19.26 -12.04 -3.23
C ALA A 504 19.15 -11.79 -4.74
N ILE A 505 18.37 -10.79 -5.17
CA ILE A 505 18.27 -10.37 -6.58
C ILE A 505 19.65 -9.98 -7.11
N SER A 506 20.36 -9.13 -6.36
CA SER A 506 21.68 -8.65 -6.75
C SER A 506 22.69 -9.80 -6.84
N GLU A 507 22.71 -10.68 -5.84
CA GLU A 507 23.59 -11.85 -5.82
C GLU A 507 23.29 -12.78 -7.01
N TYR A 508 22.02 -13.09 -7.25
CA TYR A 508 21.61 -13.98 -8.35
C TYR A 508 21.94 -13.39 -9.72
N GLY A 509 21.72 -12.10 -9.91
CA GLY A 509 22.05 -11.39 -11.15
C GLY A 509 23.55 -11.43 -11.45
N VAL A 510 24.40 -11.27 -10.43
CA VAL A 510 25.87 -11.27 -10.59
C VAL A 510 26.43 -12.70 -10.70
N ARG A 511 26.07 -13.60 -9.78
CA ARG A 511 26.72 -14.92 -9.63
C ARG A 511 26.09 -16.00 -10.51
N THR A 512 24.77 -16.01 -10.63
CA THR A 512 24.05 -17.06 -11.36
C THR A 512 23.85 -16.67 -12.83
N VAL A 513 23.35 -15.45 -13.07
CA VAL A 513 23.02 -14.98 -14.42
C VAL A 513 24.21 -14.32 -15.11
N ALA A 514 25.13 -13.71 -14.34
CA ALA A 514 26.20 -12.85 -14.83
C ALA A 514 25.69 -11.82 -15.85
N ALA A 515 24.65 -11.09 -15.45
CA ALA A 515 24.01 -10.09 -16.29
C ALA A 515 24.83 -8.80 -16.37
N LYS A 516 24.78 -8.12 -17.51
CA LYS A 516 25.40 -6.80 -17.70
C LYS A 516 24.67 -5.73 -16.88
N TYR A 517 23.34 -5.77 -16.88
CA TYR A 517 22.48 -4.88 -16.11
C TYR A 517 21.57 -5.67 -15.17
N ILE A 518 21.27 -5.11 -13.99
CA ILE A 518 20.35 -5.68 -13.02
C ILE A 518 19.26 -4.65 -12.72
N MET A 519 18.01 -5.08 -12.78
CA MET A 519 16.83 -4.29 -12.43
C MET A 519 16.04 -5.01 -11.33
N LYS A 520 15.55 -4.24 -10.36
CA LYS A 520 14.55 -4.67 -9.38
C LYS A 520 13.22 -3.99 -9.72
N CYS A 521 12.12 -4.73 -9.62
CA CYS A 521 10.78 -4.16 -9.60
C CYS A 521 9.86 -5.02 -8.72
N ASP A 522 8.60 -4.60 -8.60
CA ASP A 522 7.58 -5.30 -7.82
C ASP A 522 6.61 -6.04 -8.79
N ASP A 523 5.81 -6.97 -8.27
CA ASP A 523 4.90 -7.81 -9.07
C ASP A 523 3.63 -7.10 -9.55
N ASP A 524 3.39 -5.88 -9.08
CA ASP A 524 2.36 -4.94 -9.53
C ASP A 524 2.87 -3.93 -10.58
N THR A 525 4.10 -4.11 -11.08
CA THR A 525 4.73 -3.18 -12.04
C THR A 525 4.66 -3.69 -13.49
N PHE A 526 4.37 -2.79 -14.45
CA PHE A 526 4.49 -3.06 -15.89
C PHE A 526 5.80 -2.51 -16.46
N VAL A 527 6.61 -3.37 -17.09
CA VAL A 527 7.94 -3.00 -17.61
C VAL A 527 7.95 -2.86 -19.14
N ARG A 528 8.28 -1.66 -19.63
CA ARG A 528 8.57 -1.41 -21.06
C ARG A 528 10.03 -1.73 -21.39
N LEU A 529 10.32 -3.00 -21.65
CA LEU A 529 11.69 -3.53 -21.81
C LEU A 529 12.55 -2.77 -22.83
N ASP A 530 12.01 -2.44 -24.00
CA ASP A 530 12.76 -1.70 -25.04
C ASP A 530 13.21 -0.32 -24.55
N ALA A 531 12.36 0.36 -23.78
CA ALA A 531 12.69 1.67 -23.23
C ALA A 531 13.78 1.56 -22.16
N VAL A 532 13.66 0.59 -21.25
CA VAL A 532 14.65 0.36 -20.19
C VAL A 532 16.03 0.06 -20.77
N ILE A 533 16.12 -0.85 -21.74
CA ILE A 533 17.40 -1.21 -22.38
C ILE A 533 17.97 -0.03 -23.17
N LYS A 534 17.12 0.74 -23.87
CA LYS A 534 17.54 1.94 -24.59
C LYS A 534 18.17 2.97 -23.64
N GLU A 535 17.57 3.18 -22.47
CA GLU A 535 18.13 4.09 -21.46
C GLU A 535 19.44 3.57 -20.86
N ALA A 536 19.51 2.29 -20.50
CA ALA A 536 20.73 1.68 -19.97
C ALA A 536 21.93 1.80 -20.94
N LYS A 537 21.68 1.67 -22.26
CA LYS A 537 22.70 1.77 -23.30
C LYS A 537 23.22 3.19 -23.57
N LYS A 538 22.58 4.23 -23.03
CA LYS A 538 23.10 5.60 -23.12
C LYS A 538 24.34 5.81 -22.26
N VAL A 539 24.53 4.98 -21.23
CA VAL A 539 25.67 5.09 -20.32
C VAL A 539 26.88 4.33 -20.92
N PRO A 540 28.05 4.97 -21.05
CA PRO A 540 29.26 4.31 -21.52
C PRO A 540 29.68 3.13 -20.63
N ASP A 541 30.22 2.06 -21.23
CA ASP A 541 30.59 0.82 -20.52
C ASP A 541 31.65 1.01 -19.42
N ASN A 542 32.41 2.11 -19.44
CA ASN A 542 33.40 2.44 -18.42
C ASN A 542 32.84 3.21 -17.22
N LYS A 543 31.52 3.48 -17.18
CA LYS A 543 30.85 4.19 -16.10
C LYS A 543 29.81 3.30 -15.42
N SER A 544 29.72 3.41 -14.11
CA SER A 544 28.63 2.81 -13.32
C SER A 544 27.42 3.75 -13.31
N PHE A 545 26.22 3.19 -13.23
CA PHE A 545 25.00 3.97 -13.09
C PHE A 545 24.00 3.29 -12.15
N TYR A 546 23.11 4.11 -11.61
CA TYR A 546 21.90 3.69 -10.93
C TYR A 546 20.77 4.59 -11.43
N ILE A 547 19.71 4.02 -11.99
CA ILE A 547 18.63 4.75 -12.66
C ILE A 547 17.30 4.37 -11.99
N GLY A 548 16.46 5.37 -11.76
CA GLY A 548 15.11 5.19 -11.22
C GLY A 548 14.49 6.52 -10.82
N ASN A 549 13.37 6.47 -10.12
CA ASN A 549 12.81 7.63 -9.43
C ASN A 549 13.59 7.86 -8.12
N VAL A 550 14.70 8.59 -8.21
CA VAL A 550 15.60 8.81 -7.06
C VAL A 550 15.13 10.01 -6.25
N ASN A 551 14.75 9.76 -5.00
CA ASN A 551 14.42 10.82 -4.06
C ASN A 551 15.65 11.22 -3.24
N TYR A 552 16.19 12.39 -3.54
CA TYR A 552 17.36 12.93 -2.84
C TYR A 552 16.93 13.59 -1.52
N TYR A 553 17.72 13.39 -0.47
CA TYR A 553 17.52 14.01 0.85
C TYR A 553 16.24 13.60 1.59
N HIS A 554 15.62 12.48 1.20
CA HIS A 554 14.46 11.95 1.91
C HIS A 554 14.82 11.58 3.36
N LYS A 555 14.02 12.01 4.33
CA LYS A 555 14.21 11.72 5.75
C LYS A 555 13.34 10.53 6.17
N PRO A 556 13.79 9.71 7.14
CA PRO A 556 12.95 8.66 7.72
C PRO A 556 11.63 9.27 8.22
N LEU A 557 10.52 8.70 7.76
CA LEU A 557 9.21 9.12 8.23
C LEU A 557 9.03 8.67 9.69
N ARG A 558 8.30 9.44 10.48
CA ARG A 558 7.98 9.11 11.88
C ARG A 558 6.54 8.67 12.08
N TYR A 559 5.74 8.77 11.02
CA TYR A 559 4.33 8.41 10.98
C TYR A 559 4.00 7.84 9.59
N GLY A 560 2.89 7.10 9.52
CA GLY A 560 2.44 6.44 8.29
C GLY A 560 3.12 5.11 8.01
N LYS A 561 2.81 4.52 6.85
CA LYS A 561 3.25 3.17 6.44
C LYS A 561 4.77 2.95 6.55
N TRP A 562 5.56 3.99 6.31
CA TRP A 562 7.02 3.94 6.24
C TRP A 562 7.70 4.50 7.49
N ALA A 563 6.97 4.58 8.60
CA ALA A 563 7.48 5.14 9.84
C ALA A 563 8.60 4.26 10.42
N VAL A 564 9.66 4.90 10.89
CA VAL A 564 10.75 4.24 11.61
C VAL A 564 10.91 4.90 12.99
N THR A 565 11.13 4.11 14.03
CA THR A 565 11.33 4.61 15.40
C THR A 565 12.64 5.40 15.53
N TYR A 566 12.71 6.28 16.53
CA TYR A 566 13.92 7.11 16.77
C TYR A 566 15.15 6.28 17.17
N GLU A 567 14.94 5.07 17.70
CA GLU A 567 16.01 4.14 18.09
C GLU A 567 16.75 3.53 16.89
N VAL A 568 16.13 3.55 15.69
CA VAL A 568 16.80 3.18 14.44
C VAL A 568 17.57 4.40 13.94
N SER A 569 18.87 4.45 14.27
CA SER A 569 19.77 5.56 13.97
C SER A 569 20.02 5.76 12.46
N LEU A 570 20.16 7.03 12.10
CA LEU A 570 20.09 7.66 10.77
C LEU A 570 21.32 7.49 9.84
N ASN A 571 22.38 6.79 10.26
CA ASN A 571 23.66 6.90 9.54
C ASN A 571 23.90 5.87 8.43
N THR A 572 22.97 4.96 8.12
CA THR A 572 23.26 3.90 7.12
C THR A 572 22.02 3.29 6.44
N LEU A 573 21.01 4.08 6.11
CA LEU A 573 19.89 3.62 5.30
C LEU A 573 19.82 4.43 4.01
N VAL A 574 20.53 3.96 2.99
CA VAL A 574 20.09 4.20 1.61
C VAL A 574 18.83 3.36 1.45
N LEU A 575 17.67 4.01 1.60
CA LEU A 575 16.39 3.41 1.31
C LEU A 575 16.36 3.12 -0.20
N PHE A 576 16.39 1.84 -0.56
CA PHE A 576 16.18 1.39 -1.93
C PHE A 576 14.68 1.46 -2.21
N PRO A 577 14.23 2.24 -3.22
CA PRO A 577 12.82 2.30 -3.61
C PRO A 577 12.29 0.96 -4.16
#